data_AF-A0A924CB42-F1
#
_entry.id   AF-A0A924CB42-F1
#
_cell.length_a   1.000
_cell.length_b   1.000
_cell.length_c   1.000
_cell.angle_alpha   90.00
_cell.angle_beta   90.00
_cell.angle_gamma   90.00
#
_symmetry.space_group_name_H-M   'P 1'
#
loop_
_entity.id
_entity.type
_entity.pdbx_description
1 polymer ?
#
loop_
_entity_poly.entity_id
_entity_poly.type
_entity_poly.pdbx_seq_one_letter_code
_entity_poly.pdbx_strand_id
1 'polypeptide(L)'
;MIISPERIAQIERRHADLAAQMGNPSLAADKFVQLSKDYAELTPVVEAAAALRVLRDEAEGLRSIPANDEMYEIAQEELAAIAEALPAAERAMA
;
A
#
# COMPACT_ATOMS: atom_id res chain seq x y z
N MET A 1 3.31 14.75 -2.61
CA MET A 1 3.95 14.54 -1.29
C MET A 1 4.51 13.13 -1.36
N ILE A 2 5.83 12.96 -1.47
CA ILE A 2 6.39 11.63 -1.70
C ILE A 2 6.30 10.83 -0.40
N ILE A 3 5.52 9.74 -0.39
CA ILE A 3 5.44 8.82 0.76
C ILE A 3 6.64 7.86 0.71
N SER A 4 7.44 7.79 1.79
CA SER A 4 8.57 6.87 1.85
C SER A 4 8.12 5.40 1.98
N PRO A 5 8.89 4.43 1.45
CA PRO A 5 8.60 3.00 1.65
C PRO A 5 8.53 2.61 3.13
N GLU A 6 9.33 3.23 3.99
CA GLU A 6 9.32 3.02 5.44
C GLU A 6 7.98 3.42 6.06
N ARG A 7 7.36 4.50 5.56
CA ARG A 7 6.06 4.96 6.03
C ARG A 7 4.93 4.01 5.61
N ILE A 8 5.00 3.45 4.40
CA ILE A 8 4.10 2.38 3.94
C ILE A 8 4.21 1.17 4.89
N ALA A 9 5.43 0.69 5.13
CA ALA A 9 5.67 -0.45 6.01
C ALA A 9 5.21 -0.19 7.44
N GLN A 10 5.34 1.03 7.96
CA GLN A 10 4.85 1.40 9.29
C GLN A 10 3.32 1.33 9.38
N ILE A 11 2.61 1.80 8.35
CA ILE A 11 1.14 1.77 8.28
C ILE A 11 0.65 0.32 8.25
N GLU A 12 1.22 -0.50 7.35
CA GLU A 12 0.91 -1.93 7.23
C GLU A 12 1.16 -2.67 8.55
N ARG A 13 2.30 -2.41 9.20
CA ARG A 13 2.64 -3.02 10.50
C ARG A 13 1.63 -2.65 11.59
N ARG A 14 1.25 -1.38 11.69
CA ARG A 14 0.27 -0.94 12.68
C ARG A 14 -1.07 -1.66 12.51
N HIS A 15 -1.51 -1.84 11.27
CA HIS A 15 -2.74 -2.57 10.96
C HIS A 15 -2.65 -4.06 11.30
N ALA A 16 -1.52 -4.70 10.99
CA ALA A 16 -1.24 -6.08 11.37
C ALA A 16 -1.23 -6.27 12.90
N ASP A 17 -0.63 -5.33 13.63
CA ASP A 17 -0.59 -5.35 15.10
C ASP A 17 -1.99 -5.20 15.72
N LEU A 18 -2.88 -4.38 15.11
CA LEU A 18 -4.28 -4.28 15.53
C LEU A 18 -5.05 -5.57 15.27
N ALA A 19 -4.89 -6.18 14.09
CA ALA A 19 -5.52 -7.45 13.75
C ALA A 19 -5.05 -8.59 14.70
N ALA A 20 -3.76 -8.64 15.01
CA ALA A 20 -3.19 -9.63 15.93
C ALA A 20 -3.77 -9.50 17.34
N GLN A 21 -3.96 -8.27 17.83
CA GLN A 21 -4.58 -8.02 19.14
C GLN A 21 -6.07 -8.43 19.16
N MET A 22 -6.81 -8.17 18.09
CA MET A 22 -8.22 -8.59 17.97
C MET A 22 -8.39 -10.11 17.92
N GLY A 23 -7.39 -10.85 17.43
CA GLY A 23 -7.36 -12.31 17.44
C GLY A 23 -7.15 -12.95 18.81
N ASN A 24 -6.89 -12.16 19.87
CA ASN A 24 -6.69 -12.67 21.22
C ASN A 24 -8.04 -13.07 21.86
N PRO A 25 -8.27 -14.37 22.18
CA PRO A 25 -9.53 -14.84 22.74
C PRO A 25 -9.79 -14.37 24.18
N SER A 26 -8.79 -13.83 24.89
CA SER A 26 -8.93 -13.24 26.23
C SER A 26 -9.18 -11.73 26.21
N LEU A 27 -9.38 -11.14 25.03
CA LEU A 27 -9.64 -9.72 24.89
C LEU A 27 -11.04 -9.35 25.41
N ALA A 28 -11.12 -8.33 26.28
CA ALA A 28 -12.39 -7.82 26.77
C ALA A 28 -13.24 -7.24 25.62
N ALA A 29 -14.57 -7.44 25.68
CA ALA A 29 -15.49 -6.99 24.62
C ALA A 29 -15.39 -5.49 24.31
N ASP A 30 -15.26 -4.64 25.33
CA ASP A 30 -15.09 -3.19 25.14
C ASP A 30 -13.80 -2.84 24.40
N LYS A 31 -12.72 -3.58 24.67
CA LYS A 31 -11.43 -3.44 23.97
C LYS A 31 -11.50 -3.95 22.54
N PHE A 32 -12.22 -5.03 22.30
CA PHE A 32 -12.47 -5.53 20.95
C PHE A 32 -13.21 -4.49 20.10
N VAL A 33 -14.27 -3.86 20.63
CA VAL A 33 -15.01 -2.81 19.91
C VAL A 33 -14.13 -1.59 19.63
N GLN A 34 -13.29 -1.16 20.56
CA GLN A 34 -12.32 -0.08 20.34
C GLN A 34 -11.34 -0.43 19.23
N LEU A 35 -10.67 -1.59 19.33
CA LEU A 35 -9.70 -2.03 18.33
C LEU A 35 -10.32 -2.23 16.94
N SER A 36 -11.57 -2.69 16.87
CA SER A 36 -12.30 -2.86 15.61
C SER A 36 -12.54 -1.53 14.90
N LYS A 37 -12.83 -0.46 15.66
CA LYS A 37 -12.98 0.89 15.12
C LYS A 37 -11.65 1.43 14.62
N ASP A 38 -10.60 1.35 15.45
CA ASP A 38 -9.26 1.80 15.08
C ASP A 38 -8.72 1.05 13.85
N TYR A 39 -9.00 -0.25 13.77
CA TYR A 39 -8.66 -1.08 12.62
C TYR A 39 -9.39 -0.60 11.36
N ALA A 40 -10.72 -0.45 11.41
CA ALA A 40 -11.53 -0.01 10.27
C ALA A 40 -11.19 1.40 9.79
N GLU A 41 -10.81 2.30 10.69
CA GLU A 41 -10.33 3.65 10.34
C GLU A 41 -8.97 3.61 9.64
N LEU A 42 -8.10 2.66 10.01
CA LEU A 42 -6.78 2.50 9.40
C LEU A 42 -6.81 1.69 8.10
N THR A 43 -7.79 0.79 7.90
CA THR A 43 -7.96 -0.03 6.70
C THR A 43 -7.84 0.76 5.39
N PRO A 44 -8.58 1.87 5.13
CA PRO A 44 -8.49 2.59 3.85
C PRO A 44 -7.08 3.15 3.59
N VAL A 45 -6.37 3.58 4.64
CA VAL A 45 -5.00 4.11 4.52
C VAL A 45 -4.03 2.98 4.19
N VAL A 46 -4.23 1.79 4.76
CA VAL A 46 -3.42 0.59 4.50
C VAL A 46 -3.64 0.06 3.08
N GLU A 47 -4.89 0.04 2.61
CA GLU A 47 -5.22 -0.34 1.25
C GLU A 47 -4.56 0.61 0.23
N ALA A 48 -4.60 1.92 0.47
CA ALA A 48 -3.90 2.90 -0.34
C ALA A 48 -2.37 2.71 -0.30
N ALA A 49 -1.81 2.40 0.88
CA ALA A 49 -0.38 2.11 1.04
C ALA A 49 0.05 0.85 0.27
N ALA A 50 -0.75 -0.21 0.33
CA ALA A 50 -0.52 -1.45 -0.38
C ALA A 50 -0.60 -1.25 -1.91
N ALA A 51 -1.60 -0.51 -2.40
CA ALA A 51 -1.70 -0.15 -3.81
C ALA A 51 -0.48 0.67 -4.29
N LEU A 52 -0.04 1.64 -3.50
CA LEU A 52 1.16 2.43 -3.80
C LEU A 52 2.42 1.56 -3.88
N ARG A 53 2.56 0.58 -2.98
CA ARG A 53 3.67 -0.37 -3.01
C ARG A 53 3.65 -1.21 -4.28
N VAL A 54 2.49 -1.80 -4.62
CA VAL A 54 2.33 -2.64 -5.82
C VAL A 54 2.67 -1.85 -7.09
N LEU A 55 2.17 -0.62 -7.23
CA LEU A 55 2.49 0.23 -8.38
C LEU A 55 3.99 0.53 -8.50
N ARG A 56 4.68 0.70 -7.37
CA ARG A 56 6.14 0.91 -7.36
C ARG A 56 6.91 -0.35 -7.73
N ASP A 57 6.50 -1.50 -7.20
CA ASP A 57 7.10 -2.80 -7.51
C ASP A 57 6.92 -3.14 -9.01
N GLU A 58 5.73 -2.86 -9.56
CA GLU A 58 5.42 -3.02 -10.98
C GLU A 58 6.26 -2.09 -11.86
N ALA A 59 6.37 -0.81 -11.49
CA ALA A 59 7.24 0.12 -12.20
C ALA A 59 8.71 -0.30 -12.18
N GLU A 60 9.20 -0.90 -11.09
CA GLU A 60 10.56 -1.43 -11.02
C GLU A 60 10.75 -2.62 -11.98
N GLY A 61 9.77 -3.53 -12.02
CA GLY A 61 9.75 -4.64 -12.97
C GLY A 61 9.77 -4.17 -14.42
N LEU A 62 8.92 -3.20 -14.78
CA LEU A 62 8.86 -2.64 -16.13
C LEU A 62 10.14 -1.89 -16.51
N ARG A 63 10.77 -1.16 -15.58
CA ARG A 63 12.06 -0.49 -15.80
C ARG A 63 13.21 -1.45 -16.05
N SER A 64 13.06 -2.72 -15.65
CA SER A 64 14.07 -3.75 -15.88
C SER A 64 14.03 -4.31 -17.31
N ILE A 65 13.01 -3.97 -18.10
CA ILE A 65 12.88 -4.40 -19.50
C ILE A 65 13.90 -3.64 -20.37
N PRO A 66 14.82 -4.35 -21.06
CA PRO A 66 15.82 -3.72 -21.92
C PRO A 66 15.23 -2.98 -23.12
N ALA A 67 15.88 -1.90 -23.56
CA ALA A 67 15.45 -1.12 -24.73
C ALA A 67 15.46 -1.86 -26.08
N ASN A 68 16.14 -3.01 -26.16
CA ASN A 68 16.17 -3.87 -27.34
C ASN A 68 15.15 -5.02 -27.28
N ASP A 69 14.37 -5.11 -26.20
CA ASP A 69 13.28 -6.06 -26.07
C ASP A 69 12.04 -5.57 -26.83
N GLU A 70 11.29 -6.51 -27.41
CA GLU A 70 10.04 -6.21 -28.11
C GLU A 70 8.96 -5.61 -27.20
N MET A 71 9.04 -5.89 -25.90
CA MET A 71 8.12 -5.37 -24.88
C MET A 71 8.48 -3.97 -24.38
N TYR A 72 9.60 -3.37 -24.81
CA TYR A 72 10.07 -2.10 -24.24
C TYR A 72 9.07 -0.96 -24.43
N GLU A 73 8.51 -0.78 -25.63
CA GLU A 73 7.54 0.28 -25.92
C GLU A 73 6.29 0.13 -25.05
N ILE A 74 5.78 -1.10 -24.91
CA ILE A 74 4.63 -1.42 -24.04
C ILE A 74 4.99 -1.10 -22.58
N ALA A 75 6.20 -1.45 -22.14
CA ALA A 75 6.65 -1.15 -20.79
C ALA A 75 6.73 0.36 -20.51
N GLN A 76 7.13 1.18 -21.50
CA GLN A 76 7.13 2.64 -21.36
C GLN A 76 5.73 3.22 -21.27
N GLU A 77 4.77 2.71 -22.04
CA GLU A 77 3.36 3.10 -21.95
C GLU A 77 2.77 2.80 -20.56
N GLU A 78 3.00 1.59 -20.05
CA GLU A 78 2.55 1.20 -18.71
C GLU A 78 3.25 2.02 -17.61
N LEU A 79 4.56 2.29 -17.75
CA LEU A 79 5.29 3.17 -16.82
C LEU A 79 4.71 4.59 -16.79
N ALA A 80 4.27 5.12 -17.92
CA ALA A 80 3.61 6.42 -17.98
C ALA A 80 2.24 6.37 -17.26
N ALA A 81 1.43 5.33 -17.49
CA ALA A 81 0.17 5.15 -16.80
C ALA A 81 0.34 5.03 -15.27
N ILE A 82 1.34 4.26 -14.82
CA ILE A 82 1.68 4.15 -13.39
C ILE A 82 2.11 5.50 -12.84
N ALA A 83 2.93 6.28 -13.56
CA ALA A 83 3.36 7.60 -13.13
C ALA A 83 2.19 8.57 -12.94
N GLU A 84 1.12 8.45 -13.72
CA GLU A 84 -0.11 9.23 -13.56
C GLU A 84 -0.98 8.75 -12.39
N ALA A 85 -0.96 7.44 -12.07
CA ALA A 85 -1.72 6.85 -10.97
C ALA A 85 -1.07 7.09 -9.58
N LEU A 86 0.27 7.17 -9.52
CA LEU A 86 1.02 7.33 -8.27
C LEU A 86 0.55 8.52 -7.41
N PRO A 87 0.33 9.74 -7.95
CA PRO A 87 -0.14 10.88 -7.15
C PRO A 87 -1.52 10.67 -6.51
N ALA A 88 -2.42 9.92 -7.17
CA ALA A 88 -3.74 9.63 -6.62
C ALA A 88 -3.63 8.65 -5.44
N ALA A 89 -2.80 7.60 -5.59
CA ALA A 89 -2.51 6.66 -4.52
C ALA A 89 -1.83 7.34 -3.31
N GLU A 90 -0.87 8.24 -3.54
CA GLU A 90 -0.23 9.01 -2.47
C GLU A 90 -1.21 9.93 -1.71
N ARG A 91 -2.18 10.53 -2.40
CA ARG A 91 -3.20 11.38 -1.77
C ARG A 91 -4.20 10.60 -0.93
N ALA A 92 -4.52 9.36 -1.32
CA ALA A 92 -5.43 8.51 -0.56
C ALA A 92 -4.85 8.09 0.82
N MET A 93 -3.55 8.25 1.03
CA MET A 93 -2.88 7.98 2.29
C MET A 93 -2.73 9.21 3.22
N ALA A 94 -3.02 10.41 2.71
CA ALA A 94 -2.81 11.68 3.41
C ALA A 94 -4.03 12.09 4.23
#